data_AF-A0A517W121-F1
#
_entry.id   AF-A0A517W121-F1
#
_cell.length_a   1.000
_cell.length_b   1.000
_cell.length_c   1.000
_cell.angle_alpha   90.00
_cell.angle_beta   90.00
_cell.angle_gamma   90.00
#
_symmetry.space_group_name_H-M   'P 1'
#
loop_
_entity.id
_entity.type
_entity.pdbx_description
1 polymer ?
#
loop_
_entity_poly.entity_id
_entity_poly.type
_entity_poly.pdbx_seq_one_letter_code
_entity_poly.pdbx_strand_id
1 'polypeptide(L)'
;MAFSKRFVITALVCLITAVICAQYFLTDRNERSNQTVNRSADEREQKSDFIHPVHPSPPSEGYQGSQACLECHADVCNTYQTHPMSFSAQTVPGELTMEDYDLNPGFRSPETHEYVIDKEGGEIFHHEKRLTTENEVIYDKKERVDYAIGSGKRGRSYAINREGLLFMSPISWYSGSQTWDLSPGYQPGHHKQFERRLIDGCIQCHIGLVSKTDGIKDEFDSVPFQDISIGCERCHGPGEKHIQWHSSNAEKSGQDPIVNPVDLTPEAREAVCYQCHLTGEGRILRYGRTEFDFRPGDLIEDIWIVFQQGDRISEKGETQAVSQVEQMHESQCYQKSQGSMGCISCHDPHLIPAEADRVTFYEQRCLECHGENTTECSRPRDSQNQAKESCISCHMPQRQAKSVPHTSLTDHRIIRNKKVGYVQKTSQSDLFSVFREPKDLNAAYDLKRARGFFYIYLAETKNKLQYAQQALELLLPLLNENDSDEELITQIGIAYFLIGNKGKSKTFFELALKLNPRSESALLKLTTICHEEGDYSAGIRYAKRFIEINPWRGQVYGRLVHMSGLTNQFEEGIKYAHRGLEINPASWQLHGWLAQVYQQMGKTELSNQHQKKLQQFRASP
;
A
#
# COMPACT_ATOMS: atom_id res chain seq x y z
N MET A 1 14.21 -67.81 -44.34
CA MET A 1 13.85 -66.47 -44.90
C MET A 1 13.03 -65.62 -43.91
N ALA A 2 13.52 -65.41 -42.68
CA ALA A 2 12.80 -64.64 -41.65
C ALA A 2 13.45 -63.29 -41.31
N PHE A 3 14.65 -63.01 -41.82
CA PHE A 3 15.37 -61.76 -41.55
C PHE A 3 15.04 -60.63 -42.54
N SER A 4 14.59 -60.90 -43.77
CA SER A 4 14.26 -59.83 -44.73
C SER A 4 12.89 -59.17 -44.49
N LYS A 5 11.93 -59.85 -43.83
CA LYS A 5 10.61 -59.27 -43.56
C LYS A 5 10.63 -58.18 -42.48
N ARG A 6 11.48 -58.30 -41.46
CA ARG A 6 11.59 -57.26 -40.40
C ARG A 6 12.21 -55.97 -40.95
N PHE A 7 13.23 -56.07 -41.81
CA PHE A 7 13.89 -54.90 -42.39
C PHE A 7 12.96 -54.12 -43.33
N VAL A 8 12.13 -54.82 -44.11
CA VAL A 8 11.13 -54.19 -44.99
C VAL A 8 10.03 -53.49 -44.18
N ILE A 9 9.57 -54.08 -43.07
CA ILE A 9 8.56 -53.47 -42.20
C ILE A 9 9.12 -52.21 -41.51
N THR A 10 10.35 -52.25 -40.99
CA THR A 10 10.96 -51.07 -40.37
C THR A 10 11.22 -49.95 -41.38
N ALA A 11 11.65 -50.28 -42.60
CA ALA A 11 11.80 -49.31 -43.68
C ALA A 11 10.46 -48.70 -44.09
N LEU A 12 9.38 -49.47 -44.14
CA LEU A 12 8.04 -48.97 -44.45
C LEU A 12 7.52 -48.01 -43.37
N VAL A 13 7.74 -48.32 -42.09
CA VAL A 13 7.31 -47.47 -40.96
C VAL A 13 8.08 -46.16 -40.94
N CYS A 14 9.39 -46.17 -41.22
CA CYS A 14 10.20 -44.96 -41.35
C CYS A 14 9.76 -44.10 -42.55
N LEU A 15 9.37 -44.72 -43.66
CA LEU A 15 8.87 -43.99 -44.83
C LEU A 15 7.51 -43.33 -44.55
N ILE A 16 6.60 -44.04 -43.86
CA ILE A 16 5.29 -43.53 -43.49
C ILE A 16 5.42 -42.37 -42.49
N THR A 17 6.31 -42.48 -41.50
CA THR A 17 6.56 -41.39 -40.54
C THR A 17 7.21 -40.17 -41.19
N ALA A 18 8.11 -40.37 -42.16
CA ALA A 18 8.69 -39.27 -42.94
C ALA A 18 7.65 -38.56 -43.83
N VAL A 19 6.72 -39.31 -44.44
CA VAL A 19 5.64 -38.74 -45.25
C VAL A 19 4.62 -37.98 -44.39
N ILE A 20 4.28 -38.49 -43.20
CA ILE A 20 3.41 -37.80 -42.24
C ILE A 20 4.06 -36.52 -41.73
N CYS A 21 5.36 -36.54 -41.41
CA CYS A 21 6.09 -35.32 -41.01
C CYS A 21 6.16 -34.31 -42.17
N ALA A 22 6.40 -34.76 -43.40
CA ALA A 22 6.41 -33.89 -44.58
C ALA A 22 5.03 -33.27 -44.86
N GLN A 23 3.94 -34.04 -44.69
CA GLN A 23 2.58 -33.50 -44.78
C GLN A 23 2.29 -32.48 -43.68
N TYR A 24 2.72 -32.74 -42.43
CA TYR A 24 2.55 -31.81 -41.31
C TYR A 24 3.30 -30.48 -41.53
N PHE A 25 4.54 -30.55 -42.06
CA PHE A 25 5.31 -29.36 -42.41
C PHE A 25 4.75 -28.60 -43.62
N LEU A 26 4.09 -29.29 -44.57
CA LEU A 26 3.44 -28.65 -45.72
C LEU A 26 2.09 -28.01 -45.35
N THR A 27 1.33 -28.59 -44.40
CA THR A 27 0.11 -27.97 -43.84
C THR A 27 0.43 -26.78 -42.95
N ASP A 28 1.45 -26.86 -42.08
CA ASP A 28 1.89 -25.72 -41.23
C ASP A 28 2.48 -24.57 -42.09
N ARG A 29 3.10 -24.87 -43.24
CA ARG A 29 3.53 -23.82 -44.19
C ARG A 29 2.38 -23.14 -44.93
N ASN A 30 1.32 -23.87 -45.28
CA ASN A 30 0.14 -23.28 -45.93
C ASN A 30 -0.78 -22.54 -44.94
N GLU A 31 -0.79 -22.93 -43.66
CA GLU A 31 -1.47 -22.15 -42.60
C GLU A 31 -0.70 -20.87 -42.24
N ARG A 32 0.64 -20.91 -42.27
CA ARG A 32 1.47 -19.71 -42.03
C ARG A 32 1.55 -18.74 -43.22
N SER A 33 1.28 -19.18 -44.45
CA SER A 33 1.32 -18.30 -45.63
C SER A 33 -0.03 -17.64 -45.97
N ASN A 34 -1.15 -18.20 -45.48
CA ASN A 34 -2.50 -17.63 -45.66
C ASN A 34 -3.02 -16.83 -44.45
N GLN A 35 -2.19 -16.60 -43.44
CA GLN A 35 -2.43 -15.58 -42.39
C GLN A 35 -1.62 -14.30 -42.66
N THR A 36 -1.43 -13.93 -43.92
CA THR A 36 -1.35 -12.51 -44.27
C THR A 36 -2.73 -11.92 -44.04
N VAL A 37 -2.83 -11.14 -42.96
CA VAL A 37 -4.00 -10.38 -42.52
C VAL A 37 -4.50 -9.50 -43.68
N ASN A 38 -5.42 -10.04 -44.46
CA ASN A 38 -6.41 -9.26 -45.20
C ASN A 38 -7.68 -9.28 -44.35
N ARG A 39 -7.58 -8.70 -43.15
CA ARG A 39 -8.77 -8.22 -42.44
C ARG A 39 -9.27 -7.04 -43.24
N SER A 40 -10.48 -7.17 -43.77
CA SER A 40 -11.23 -6.09 -44.38
C SER A 40 -11.15 -4.84 -43.49
N ALA A 41 -11.07 -3.69 -44.14
CA ALA A 41 -11.04 -2.38 -43.51
C ALA A 41 -12.33 -2.00 -42.75
N ASP A 42 -13.28 -2.93 -42.58
CA ASP A 42 -14.61 -2.73 -41.99
C ASP A 42 -14.76 -3.24 -40.54
N GLU A 43 -13.73 -3.85 -39.92
CA GLU A 43 -13.72 -4.12 -38.47
C GLU A 43 -13.00 -3.02 -37.66
N ARG A 44 -12.65 -1.91 -38.30
CA ARG A 44 -12.13 -0.70 -37.63
C ARG A 44 -13.26 0.30 -37.43
N GLU A 45 -14.19 0.05 -36.52
CA GLU A 45 -14.98 1.13 -35.89
C GLU A 45 -15.83 0.61 -34.73
N GLN A 46 -15.13 0.23 -33.65
CA GLN A 46 -15.53 0.63 -32.31
C GLN A 46 -14.25 0.66 -31.47
N LYS A 47 -13.42 1.67 -31.72
CA LYS A 47 -12.45 2.10 -30.70
C LYS A 47 -13.30 2.45 -29.49
N SER A 48 -13.15 1.76 -28.36
CA SER A 48 -13.54 2.39 -27.11
C SER A 48 -12.59 3.57 -26.96
N ASP A 49 -13.12 4.77 -27.12
CA ASP A 49 -12.32 5.97 -27.11
C ASP A 49 -11.76 6.13 -25.69
N PHE A 50 -10.52 5.70 -25.47
CA PHE A 50 -9.70 6.26 -24.40
C PHE A 50 -9.49 7.73 -24.78
N ILE A 51 -10.28 8.61 -24.18
CA ILE A 51 -10.49 9.97 -24.72
C ILE A 51 -9.35 10.90 -24.32
N HIS A 52 -8.70 10.64 -23.18
CA HIS A 52 -7.66 11.50 -22.65
C HIS A 52 -6.42 10.71 -22.18
N PRO A 53 -5.37 10.63 -23.01
CA PRO A 53 -4.04 10.18 -22.58
C PRO A 53 -3.31 11.21 -21.71
N VAL A 54 -3.91 12.38 -21.47
CA VAL A 54 -3.29 13.46 -20.71
C VAL A 54 -3.67 13.32 -19.24
N HIS A 55 -2.67 13.50 -18.37
CA HIS A 55 -2.91 13.62 -16.94
C HIS A 55 -3.99 14.69 -16.66
N PRO A 56 -4.98 14.39 -15.80
CA PRO A 56 -5.90 15.42 -15.34
C PRO A 56 -5.14 16.61 -14.75
N SER A 57 -5.67 17.82 -14.93
CA SER A 57 -5.10 18.99 -14.25
C SER A 57 -5.15 18.77 -12.73
N PRO A 58 -4.12 19.22 -11.99
CA PRO A 58 -4.17 19.20 -10.54
C PRO A 58 -5.47 19.88 -10.06
N PRO A 59 -6.11 19.34 -9.01
CA PRO A 59 -7.29 19.96 -8.40
C PRO A 59 -6.98 21.36 -7.86
N SER A 60 -8.02 22.09 -7.44
CA SER A 60 -7.83 23.44 -6.89
C SER A 60 -6.89 23.46 -5.70
N GLU A 61 -5.93 24.38 -5.75
CA GLU A 61 -5.03 24.74 -4.66
C GLU A 61 -5.66 25.85 -3.79
N GLY A 62 -5.00 26.20 -2.69
CA GLY A 62 -5.46 27.25 -1.76
C GLY A 62 -5.76 26.75 -0.35
N TYR A 63 -5.10 25.68 0.08
CA TYR A 63 -5.14 25.25 1.48
C TYR A 63 -4.49 26.31 2.37
N GLN A 64 -5.12 26.59 3.51
CA GLN A 64 -4.64 27.57 4.49
C GLN A 64 -4.20 26.92 5.81
N GLY A 65 -4.46 25.62 5.97
CA GLY A 65 -4.22 24.87 7.19
C GLY A 65 -5.29 25.14 8.24
N SER A 66 -5.44 24.19 9.17
CA SER A 66 -6.50 24.23 10.20
C SER A 66 -6.43 25.45 11.13
N GLN A 67 -5.25 26.08 11.24
CA GLN A 67 -5.06 27.28 12.07
C GLN A 67 -5.86 28.48 11.54
N ALA A 68 -6.02 28.62 10.23
CA ALA A 68 -6.81 29.71 9.64
C ALA A 68 -8.30 29.59 10.00
N CYS A 69 -8.79 28.36 10.21
CA CYS A 69 -10.18 28.12 10.61
C CYS A 69 -10.47 28.58 12.05
N LEU A 70 -9.47 28.48 12.95
CA LEU A 70 -9.61 28.82 14.37
C LEU A 70 -10.00 30.28 14.61
N GLU A 71 -9.58 31.19 13.73
CA GLU A 71 -9.81 32.64 13.86
C GLU A 71 -11.31 33.00 13.87
N CYS A 72 -12.13 32.27 13.11
CA CYS A 72 -13.58 32.48 13.01
C CYS A 72 -14.40 31.35 13.66
N HIS A 73 -13.85 30.14 13.79
CA HIS A 73 -14.56 28.92 14.20
C HIS A 73 -14.00 28.30 15.49
N ALA A 74 -13.68 29.14 16.47
CA ALA A 74 -13.02 28.75 17.72
C ALA A 74 -13.69 27.54 18.42
N ASP A 75 -15.02 27.54 18.56
CA ASP A 75 -15.74 26.50 19.32
C ASP A 75 -15.59 25.09 18.71
N VAL A 76 -15.76 24.97 17.39
CA VAL A 76 -15.65 23.68 16.69
C VAL A 76 -14.19 23.25 16.60
N CYS A 77 -13.24 24.18 16.38
CA CYS A 77 -11.82 23.86 16.37
C CYS A 77 -11.35 23.33 17.74
N ASN A 78 -11.74 23.97 18.83
CA ASN A 78 -11.41 23.52 20.19
C ASN A 78 -11.98 22.13 20.48
N THR A 79 -13.20 21.85 20.02
CA THR A 79 -13.82 20.53 20.18
C THR A 79 -13.08 19.48 19.33
N TYR A 80 -12.80 19.81 18.06
CA TYR A 80 -12.15 18.92 17.11
C TYR A 80 -10.71 18.57 17.51
N GLN A 81 -9.98 19.46 18.18
CA GLN A 81 -8.64 19.18 18.68
C GLN A 81 -8.57 17.99 19.65
N THR A 82 -9.70 17.59 20.24
CA THR A 82 -9.80 16.39 21.08
C THR A 82 -10.15 15.12 20.29
N HIS A 83 -10.53 15.27 19.02
CA HIS A 83 -10.91 14.18 18.13
C HIS A 83 -9.66 13.44 17.60
N PRO A 84 -9.63 12.09 17.58
CA PRO A 84 -8.48 11.31 17.10
C PRO A 84 -7.96 11.63 15.69
N MET A 85 -8.78 12.26 14.84
CA MET A 85 -8.36 12.71 13.52
C MET A 85 -7.41 13.92 13.61
N SER A 86 -7.61 14.84 14.56
CA SER A 86 -6.79 16.05 14.71
C SER A 86 -5.39 15.80 15.27
N PHE A 87 -5.05 14.56 15.58
CA PHE A 87 -3.70 14.13 15.96
C PHE A 87 -3.35 12.79 15.32
N SER A 88 -3.90 12.54 14.11
CA SER A 88 -3.64 11.35 13.29
C SER A 88 -2.16 11.15 12.93
N ALA A 89 -1.34 12.19 13.08
CA ALA A 89 0.11 12.15 13.09
C ALA A 89 0.67 13.37 13.86
N GLN A 90 1.96 13.34 14.22
CA GLN A 90 2.69 14.46 14.82
C GLN A 90 4.21 14.31 14.60
N THR A 91 4.98 15.36 14.87
CA THR A 91 6.44 15.29 14.97
C THR A 91 6.87 14.52 16.21
N VAL A 92 8.12 14.03 16.23
CA VAL A 92 8.71 13.33 17.37
C VAL A 92 10.01 14.04 17.80
N PRO A 93 10.13 14.46 19.08
CA PRO A 93 9.07 14.44 20.10
C PRO A 93 7.89 15.35 19.71
N GLY A 94 6.69 14.97 20.14
CA GLY A 94 5.46 15.72 19.92
C GLY A 94 4.83 16.16 21.24
N GLU A 95 3.90 17.11 21.19
CA GLU A 95 3.22 17.64 22.39
C GLU A 95 2.39 16.56 23.10
N LEU A 96 1.77 15.66 22.34
CA LEU A 96 0.97 14.56 22.88
C LEU A 96 1.82 13.31 23.06
N THR A 97 2.34 13.12 24.27
CA THR A 97 3.04 11.89 24.66
C THR A 97 2.08 10.96 25.40
N MET A 98 1.82 9.77 24.82
CA MET A 98 1.01 8.71 25.42
C MET A 98 1.80 7.42 25.63
N GLU A 99 3.03 7.42 25.15
CA GLU A 99 3.99 6.34 25.22
C GLU A 99 4.69 6.37 26.57
N ASP A 100 4.92 5.18 27.10
CA ASP A 100 5.77 5.02 28.25
C ASP A 100 7.20 4.71 27.78
N TYR A 101 8.02 5.75 27.75
CA TYR A 101 9.43 5.66 27.39
C TYR A 101 10.31 5.15 28.55
N ASP A 102 9.82 5.19 29.80
CA ASP A 102 10.66 4.97 30.98
C ASP A 102 10.48 3.58 31.60
N LEU A 103 9.25 3.05 31.64
CA LEU A 103 8.98 1.79 32.33
C LEU A 103 9.34 0.54 31.51
N ASN A 104 9.32 0.60 30.17
CA ASN A 104 9.63 -0.55 29.29
C ASN A 104 10.21 -0.09 27.93
N PRO A 105 11.44 0.42 27.84
CA PRO A 105 11.99 1.01 26.60
C PRO A 105 12.42 -0.03 25.55
N GLY A 106 11.64 -1.10 25.32
CA GLY A 106 11.99 -2.09 24.32
C GLY A 106 11.29 -3.43 24.42
N PHE A 107 11.62 -4.32 23.49
CA PHE A 107 11.13 -5.70 23.44
C PHE A 107 12.08 -6.58 22.61
N ARG A 108 11.89 -7.90 22.65
CA ARG A 108 12.62 -8.86 21.81
C ARG A 108 11.68 -9.58 20.86
N SER A 109 12.03 -9.66 19.58
CA SER A 109 11.23 -10.36 18.57
C SER A 109 11.99 -10.62 17.26
N PRO A 110 12.37 -11.87 16.95
CA PRO A 110 12.43 -13.03 17.84
C PRO A 110 13.50 -12.81 18.93
N GLU A 111 13.78 -13.80 19.79
CA GLU A 111 14.76 -13.68 20.89
C GLU A 111 16.15 -13.16 20.46
N THR A 112 16.49 -13.39 19.19
CA THR A 112 17.75 -13.04 18.58
C THR A 112 17.85 -11.56 18.14
N HIS A 113 16.76 -10.80 18.28
CA HIS A 113 16.69 -9.37 18.02
C HIS A 113 16.11 -8.63 19.23
N GLU A 114 16.72 -7.50 19.57
CA GLU A 114 16.27 -6.62 20.62
C GLU A 114 16.02 -5.22 20.05
N TYR A 115 14.84 -4.71 20.33
CA TYR A 115 14.43 -3.37 19.92
C TYR A 115 14.43 -2.49 21.16
N VAL A 116 15.11 -1.35 21.07
CA VAL A 116 15.25 -0.42 22.20
C VAL A 116 14.82 0.97 21.76
N ILE A 117 14.12 1.66 22.66
CA ILE A 117 13.76 3.06 22.50
C ILE A 117 14.65 3.86 23.44
N ASP A 118 15.31 4.87 22.89
CA ASP A 118 16.28 5.67 23.59
C ASP A 118 15.93 7.16 23.47
N LYS A 119 16.17 7.92 24.53
CA LYS A 119 15.89 9.34 24.62
C LYS A 119 17.16 10.09 24.96
N GLU A 120 17.74 10.73 23.96
CA GLU A 120 19.00 11.46 24.08
C GLU A 120 18.82 12.89 23.59
N GLY A 121 19.21 13.87 24.41
CA GLY A 121 19.15 15.29 24.01
C GLY A 121 17.75 15.82 23.67
N GLY A 122 16.68 15.14 24.12
CA GLY A 122 15.30 15.48 23.78
C GLY A 122 14.79 14.83 22.49
N GLU A 123 15.64 14.15 21.73
CA GLU A 123 15.24 13.37 20.56
C GLU A 123 14.93 11.93 20.95
N ILE A 124 14.15 11.25 20.10
CA ILE A 124 13.80 9.83 20.27
C ILE A 124 14.52 9.01 19.19
N PHE A 125 15.21 7.97 19.64
CA PHE A 125 15.93 7.04 18.80
C PHE A 125 15.37 5.64 18.94
N HIS A 126 15.22 4.97 17.82
CA HIS A 126 14.83 3.57 17.75
C HIS A 126 16.04 2.74 17.37
N HIS A 127 16.28 1.68 18.11
CA HIS A 127 17.36 0.74 17.90
C HIS A 127 16.81 -0.61 17.46
N GLU A 128 17.44 -1.20 16.46
CA GLU A 128 17.35 -2.63 16.18
C GLU A 128 18.72 -3.26 16.44
N LYS A 129 18.80 -4.14 17.43
CA LYS A 129 20.01 -4.88 17.79
C LYS A 129 19.86 -6.34 17.40
N ARG A 130 20.91 -6.90 16.81
CA ARG A 130 21.02 -8.35 16.59
C ARG A 130 21.96 -8.93 17.63
N LEU A 131 21.53 -10.01 18.27
CA LEU A 131 22.28 -10.68 19.34
C LEU A 131 22.71 -12.10 18.94
N THR A 132 23.80 -12.61 19.53
CA THR A 132 24.11 -14.04 19.52
C THR A 132 23.20 -14.80 20.49
N THR A 133 23.27 -16.13 20.48
CA THR A 133 22.58 -17.01 21.46
C THR A 133 23.04 -16.76 22.90
N GLU A 134 24.25 -16.26 23.09
CA GLU A 134 24.84 -15.88 24.38
C GLU A 134 24.55 -14.41 24.75
N ASN A 135 23.63 -13.74 24.03
CA ASN A 135 23.26 -12.33 24.20
C ASN A 135 24.38 -11.31 23.90
N GLU A 136 25.39 -11.66 23.10
CA GLU A 136 26.38 -10.69 22.64
C GLU A 136 25.84 -9.86 21.46
N VAL A 137 26.05 -8.55 21.46
CA VAL A 137 25.60 -7.66 20.37
C VAL A 137 26.43 -7.88 19.11
N ILE A 138 25.80 -8.36 18.04
CA ILE A 138 26.39 -8.50 16.70
C ILE A 138 26.41 -7.13 16.00
N TYR A 139 25.29 -6.42 16.04
CA TYR A 139 25.18 -5.02 15.61
C TYR A 139 24.10 -4.30 16.40
N ASP A 140 24.19 -2.97 16.43
CA ASP A 140 23.19 -2.05 16.97
C ASP A 140 22.93 -0.96 15.92
N LYS A 141 21.74 -1.00 15.32
CA LYS A 141 21.32 -0.03 14.31
C LYS A 141 20.41 1.00 14.96
N LYS A 142 20.97 2.18 15.21
CA LYS A 142 20.30 3.35 15.78
C LYS A 142 19.80 4.29 14.69
N GLU A 143 18.54 4.72 14.78
CA GLU A 143 17.94 5.71 13.88
C GLU A 143 17.08 6.69 14.68
N ARG A 144 17.18 7.99 14.36
CA ARG A 144 16.25 9.00 14.88
C ARG A 144 14.90 8.82 14.20
N VAL A 145 13.81 8.91 14.95
CA VAL A 145 12.46 8.94 14.39
C VAL A 145 11.95 10.39 14.35
N ASP A 146 11.37 10.78 13.23
CA ASP A 146 10.98 12.18 12.97
C ASP A 146 9.48 12.41 13.16
N TYR A 147 8.66 11.38 12.88
CA TYR A 147 7.19 11.48 12.95
C TYR A 147 6.57 10.26 13.62
N ALA A 148 5.45 10.48 14.31
CA ALA A 148 4.53 9.45 14.76
C ALA A 148 3.29 9.48 13.87
N ILE A 149 2.89 8.33 13.35
CA ILE A 149 1.76 8.10 12.47
C ILE A 149 0.74 7.25 13.22
N GLY A 150 -0.50 7.74 13.28
CA GLY A 150 -1.58 7.18 14.07
C GLY A 150 -1.93 8.07 15.26
N SER A 151 -3.22 8.12 15.59
CA SER A 151 -3.73 8.94 16.69
C SER A 151 -3.30 8.48 18.08
N GLY A 152 -2.71 7.28 18.20
CA GLY A 152 -2.35 6.67 19.48
C GLY A 152 -3.55 6.33 20.37
N LYS A 153 -4.80 6.41 19.88
CA LYS A 153 -5.94 5.78 20.58
C LYS A 153 -5.84 4.26 20.57
N ARG A 154 -5.19 3.70 19.55
CA ARG A 154 -4.94 2.27 19.37
C ARG A 154 -3.44 1.97 19.39
N GLY A 155 -2.68 2.79 18.70
CA GLY A 155 -1.23 2.73 18.65
C GLY A 155 -0.65 3.80 17.74
N ARG A 156 0.68 3.87 17.72
CA ARG A 156 1.50 4.75 16.88
C ARG A 156 2.62 3.97 16.24
N SER A 157 2.79 4.17 14.94
CA SER A 157 3.97 3.75 14.19
C SER A 157 4.85 4.96 13.92
N TYR A 158 6.15 4.75 13.72
CA TYR A 158 7.10 5.84 13.60
C TYR A 158 7.73 5.88 12.21
N ALA A 159 7.97 7.08 11.72
CA ALA A 159 8.57 7.33 10.41
C ALA A 159 9.88 8.11 10.54
N ILE A 160 10.81 7.80 9.64
CA ILE A 160 12.12 8.43 9.48
C ILE A 160 12.12 9.16 8.13
N ASN A 161 12.52 10.41 8.12
CA ASN A 161 12.68 11.23 6.93
C ASN A 161 14.15 11.27 6.50
N ARG A 162 14.43 10.71 5.32
CA ARG A 162 15.75 10.76 4.71
C ARG A 162 15.68 11.52 3.40
N GLU A 163 15.81 12.83 3.49
CA GLU A 163 15.81 13.74 2.32
C GLU A 163 14.52 13.58 1.48
N GLY A 164 13.36 13.59 2.13
CA GLY A 164 12.06 13.47 1.44
C GLY A 164 11.61 12.02 1.21
N LEU A 165 12.47 11.04 1.49
CA LEU A 165 12.14 9.62 1.44
C LEU A 165 11.74 9.15 2.85
N LEU A 166 10.46 8.78 3.04
CA LEU A 166 9.94 8.36 4.34
C LEU A 166 10.07 6.85 4.55
N PHE A 167 10.57 6.42 5.70
CA PHE A 167 10.76 5.00 6.06
C PHE A 167 10.09 4.66 7.38
N MET A 168 9.47 3.49 7.46
CA MET A 168 8.84 3.00 8.68
C MET A 168 9.89 2.42 9.63
N SER A 169 9.80 2.80 10.90
CA SER A 169 10.51 2.14 11.99
C SER A 169 9.93 0.74 12.24
N PRO A 170 10.75 -0.27 12.60
CA PRO A 170 10.28 -1.59 12.99
C PRO A 170 9.54 -1.61 14.34
N ILE A 171 9.58 -0.52 15.11
CA ILE A 171 9.01 -0.40 16.45
C ILE A 171 7.74 0.45 16.42
N SER A 172 6.66 -0.01 17.04
CA SER A 172 5.41 0.73 17.26
C SER A 172 4.96 0.65 18.71
N TRP A 173 4.24 1.67 19.18
CA TRP A 173 3.55 1.68 20.47
C TRP A 173 2.11 1.20 20.29
N TYR A 174 1.65 0.29 21.16
CA TYR A 174 0.28 -0.19 21.19
C TYR A 174 -0.38 0.22 22.50
N SER A 175 -1.31 1.16 22.41
CA SER A 175 -1.89 1.85 23.57
C SER A 175 -2.85 0.98 24.37
N GLY A 176 -3.51 0.02 23.72
CA GLY A 176 -4.42 -0.92 24.38
C GLY A 176 -3.72 -1.87 25.35
N SER A 177 -2.53 -2.34 24.98
CA SER A 177 -1.67 -3.19 25.82
C SER A 177 -0.64 -2.40 26.63
N GLN A 178 -0.43 -1.12 26.30
CA GLN A 178 0.65 -0.27 26.82
C GLN A 178 2.03 -0.91 26.62
N THR A 179 2.28 -1.42 25.41
CA THR A 179 3.53 -2.11 25.07
C THR A 179 4.11 -1.64 23.76
N TRP A 180 5.43 -1.71 23.66
CA TRP A 180 6.15 -1.67 22.39
C TRP A 180 6.13 -3.05 21.73
N ASP A 181 5.93 -3.09 20.42
CA ASP A 181 6.01 -4.32 19.63
C ASP A 181 6.36 -3.98 18.17
N LEU A 182 6.52 -4.99 17.32
CA LEU A 182 6.81 -4.83 15.91
C LEU A 182 5.73 -4.00 15.22
N SER A 183 6.17 -3.10 14.36
CA SER A 183 5.28 -2.27 13.55
C SER A 183 4.45 -3.12 12.57
N PRO A 184 3.21 -2.70 12.23
CA PRO A 184 2.32 -3.47 11.35
C PRO A 184 2.98 -3.88 10.04
N GLY A 185 3.03 -5.18 9.74
CA GLY A 185 3.66 -5.75 8.53
C GLY A 185 5.16 -6.06 8.66
N TYR A 186 5.75 -5.89 9.84
CA TYR A 186 6.96 -6.60 10.25
C TYR A 186 6.59 -7.97 10.82
N GLN A 187 7.42 -8.98 10.57
CA GLN A 187 7.21 -10.34 11.05
C GLN A 187 8.47 -10.83 11.77
N PRO A 188 8.34 -11.56 12.90
CA PRO A 188 9.48 -12.18 13.56
C PRO A 188 10.26 -13.07 12.57
N GLY A 189 11.59 -12.90 12.51
CA GLY A 189 12.48 -13.65 11.62
C GLY A 189 12.56 -13.11 10.18
N HIS A 190 11.67 -12.20 9.78
CA HIS A 190 11.69 -11.55 8.47
C HIS A 190 11.77 -10.02 8.63
N HIS A 191 12.95 -9.58 9.06
CA HIS A 191 13.21 -8.18 9.41
C HIS A 191 13.53 -7.35 8.17
N LYS A 192 12.88 -6.20 8.06
CA LYS A 192 13.15 -5.20 7.02
C LYS A 192 14.01 -4.04 7.54
N GLN A 193 14.51 -4.14 8.79
CA GLN A 193 15.22 -3.06 9.49
C GLN A 193 14.47 -1.72 9.30
N PHE A 194 15.20 -0.65 9.03
CA PHE A 194 14.69 0.68 8.71
C PHE A 194 14.66 0.95 7.19
N GLU A 195 14.47 -0.09 6.37
CA GLU A 195 14.46 0.01 4.90
C GLU A 195 13.03 0.03 4.31
N ARG A 196 11.99 -0.16 5.13
CA ARG A 196 10.61 -0.20 4.63
C ARG A 196 10.12 1.20 4.27
N ARG A 197 10.09 1.50 2.98
CA ARG A 197 9.55 2.75 2.44
C ARG A 197 8.06 2.93 2.79
N LEU A 198 7.69 4.13 3.23
CA LEU A 198 6.31 4.62 3.27
C LEU A 198 6.01 5.31 1.94
N ILE A 199 4.95 4.86 1.27
CA ILE A 199 4.52 5.37 -0.03
C ILE A 199 3.38 6.38 0.14
N ASP A 200 3.02 7.11 -0.91
CA ASP A 200 1.95 8.13 -0.90
C ASP A 200 0.65 7.58 -0.30
N GLY A 201 0.27 6.34 -0.64
CA GLY A 201 -0.93 5.68 -0.11
C GLY A 201 -0.86 5.36 1.39
N CYS A 202 0.33 5.29 2.00
CA CYS A 202 0.48 5.18 3.45
C CYS A 202 0.27 6.52 4.17
N ILE A 203 0.49 7.63 3.46
CA ILE A 203 0.47 9.00 4.00
C ILE A 203 -0.91 9.63 3.85
N GLN A 204 -1.59 9.38 2.73
CA GLN A 204 -2.87 10.00 2.34
C GLN A 204 -4.00 9.88 3.39
N CYS A 205 -3.98 8.80 4.19
CA CYS A 205 -4.99 8.57 5.22
C CYS A 205 -4.64 9.18 6.58
N HIS A 206 -3.42 9.67 6.78
CA HIS A 206 -2.91 10.10 8.08
C HIS A 206 -2.53 11.57 8.14
N ILE A 207 -2.19 12.18 7.00
CA ILE A 207 -1.70 13.55 6.91
C ILE A 207 -2.76 14.48 6.31
N GLY A 208 -2.80 15.72 6.79
CA GLY A 208 -3.74 16.76 6.33
C GLY A 208 -3.30 17.45 5.04
N LEU A 209 -2.04 17.87 4.98
CA LEU A 209 -1.48 18.52 3.80
C LEU A 209 0.00 18.18 3.67
N VAL A 210 0.37 17.70 2.48
CA VAL A 210 1.73 17.28 2.14
C VAL A 210 2.41 18.32 1.24
N SER A 211 3.72 18.42 1.37
CA SER A 211 4.61 19.08 0.42
C SER A 211 5.31 18.00 -0.40
N LYS A 212 5.01 17.94 -1.70
CA LYS A 212 5.45 16.86 -2.60
C LYS A 212 6.46 17.40 -3.60
N THR A 213 7.48 16.58 -3.89
CA THR A 213 8.35 16.85 -5.02
C THR A 213 7.56 16.68 -6.31
N ASP A 214 7.45 17.75 -7.10
CA ASP A 214 6.60 17.80 -8.29
C ASP A 214 6.85 16.63 -9.26
N GLY A 215 5.78 15.89 -9.55
CA GLY A 215 5.80 14.79 -10.52
C GLY A 215 6.56 13.54 -10.08
N ILE A 216 7.03 13.46 -8.82
CA ILE A 216 7.76 12.30 -8.30
C ILE A 216 6.91 11.52 -7.28
N LYS A 217 6.61 10.27 -7.63
CA LYS A 217 5.85 9.35 -6.78
C LYS A 217 6.63 9.00 -5.51
N ASP A 218 5.94 8.94 -4.38
CA ASP A 218 6.49 8.54 -3.06
C ASP A 218 7.62 9.42 -2.49
N GLU A 219 8.02 10.50 -3.16
CA GLU A 219 9.03 11.47 -2.73
C GLU A 219 8.35 12.77 -2.26
N PHE A 220 8.84 13.32 -1.16
CA PHE A 220 8.33 14.55 -0.54
C PHE A 220 9.43 15.61 -0.48
N ASP A 221 9.04 16.86 -0.20
CA ASP A 221 10.02 17.89 0.12
C ASP A 221 10.71 17.59 1.46
N SER A 222 11.83 18.29 1.74
CA SER A 222 12.56 18.12 3.00
C SER A 222 11.71 18.36 4.24
N VAL A 223 10.70 19.23 4.11
CA VAL A 223 9.62 19.43 5.09
C VAL A 223 8.32 18.88 4.48
N PRO A 224 8.04 17.58 4.68
CA PRO A 224 7.04 16.85 3.90
C PRO A 224 5.59 17.21 4.26
N PHE A 225 5.33 17.83 5.42
CA PHE A 225 3.99 18.04 5.94
C PHE A 225 3.77 19.51 6.32
N GLN A 226 2.74 20.13 5.75
CA GLN A 226 2.31 21.50 6.07
C GLN A 226 1.25 21.50 7.17
N ASP A 227 0.27 20.59 7.05
CA ASP A 227 -0.68 20.26 8.11
C ASP A 227 -0.53 18.76 8.41
N ILE A 228 0.16 18.45 9.51
CA ILE A 228 0.65 17.09 9.77
C ILE A 228 -0.47 16.09 10.07
N SER A 229 -1.58 16.55 10.64
CA SER A 229 -2.72 15.72 11.01
C SER A 229 -3.91 15.96 10.09
N ILE A 230 -4.92 15.09 10.10
CA ILE A 230 -6.17 15.33 9.38
C ILE A 230 -6.80 16.62 9.94
N GLY A 231 -6.75 17.66 9.13
CA GLY A 231 -7.26 18.99 9.42
C GLY A 231 -8.64 19.25 8.84
N CYS A 232 -9.16 20.46 9.07
CA CYS A 232 -10.48 20.89 8.59
C CYS A 232 -10.64 20.72 7.08
N GLU A 233 -9.62 21.11 6.32
CA GLU A 233 -9.63 21.15 4.85
C GLU A 233 -9.58 19.75 4.21
N ARG A 234 -9.29 18.67 4.97
CA ARG A 234 -9.42 17.30 4.46
C ARG A 234 -10.88 16.88 4.25
N CYS A 235 -11.81 17.51 4.96
CA CYS A 235 -13.24 17.25 4.88
C CYS A 235 -14.01 18.38 4.18
N HIS A 236 -13.50 19.62 4.27
CA HIS A 236 -14.16 20.81 3.74
C HIS A 236 -13.54 21.37 2.44
N GLY A 237 -12.36 20.86 2.05
CA GLY A 237 -11.61 21.36 0.90
C GLY A 237 -10.81 22.63 1.21
N PRO A 238 -10.10 23.19 0.20
CA PRO A 238 -9.25 24.37 0.36
C PRO A 238 -10.04 25.62 0.80
N GLY A 239 -9.59 26.29 1.86
CA GLY A 239 -10.31 27.38 2.53
C GLY A 239 -10.04 28.79 1.99
N GLU A 240 -9.04 28.99 1.12
CA GLU A 240 -8.66 30.33 0.65
C GLU A 240 -9.84 31.14 0.10
N LYS A 241 -10.61 30.56 -0.83
CA LYS A 241 -11.75 31.25 -1.45
C LYS A 241 -12.86 31.56 -0.45
N HIS A 242 -13.05 30.70 0.54
CA HIS A 242 -14.03 30.90 1.60
C HIS A 242 -13.63 32.08 2.50
N ILE A 243 -12.37 32.13 2.92
CA ILE A 243 -11.83 33.23 3.72
C ILE A 243 -11.93 34.55 2.93
N GLN A 244 -11.56 34.55 1.64
CA GLN A 244 -11.71 35.72 0.77
C GLN A 244 -13.17 36.17 0.63
N TRP A 245 -14.10 35.23 0.46
CA TRP A 245 -15.53 35.53 0.34
C TRP A 245 -16.10 36.21 1.58
N HIS A 246 -15.72 35.74 2.78
CA HIS A 246 -16.19 36.33 4.05
C HIS A 246 -15.45 37.61 4.45
N SER A 247 -14.18 37.76 4.08
CA SER A 247 -13.39 38.97 4.36
C SER A 247 -13.65 40.12 3.39
N SER A 248 -14.24 39.84 2.22
CA SER A 248 -14.59 40.88 1.25
C SER A 248 -15.78 41.73 1.72
N ASN A 249 -15.68 43.04 1.50
CA ASN A 249 -16.80 43.99 1.71
C ASN A 249 -17.74 44.08 0.50
N ALA A 250 -17.55 43.23 -0.52
CA ALA A 250 -18.39 43.20 -1.70
C ALA A 250 -19.75 42.57 -1.37
N GLU A 251 -20.80 42.91 -2.13
CA GLU A 251 -22.08 42.21 -2.02
C GLU A 251 -21.87 40.72 -2.34
N LYS A 252 -22.24 39.88 -1.38
CA LYS A 252 -22.12 38.43 -1.49
C LYS A 252 -23.17 37.90 -2.48
N SER A 253 -22.72 37.48 -3.66
CA SER A 253 -23.55 36.78 -4.65
C SER A 253 -23.09 35.34 -4.82
N GLY A 254 -24.01 34.38 -4.83
CA GLY A 254 -23.71 32.94 -5.01
C GLY A 254 -23.63 32.16 -3.69
N GLN A 255 -23.19 30.90 -3.78
CA GLN A 255 -23.01 29.99 -2.64
C GLN A 255 -21.61 30.17 -2.04
N ASP A 256 -21.50 29.97 -0.73
CA ASP A 256 -20.21 29.90 -0.04
C ASP A 256 -19.33 28.82 -0.71
N PRO A 257 -18.08 29.14 -1.13
CA PRO A 257 -17.24 28.20 -1.86
C PRO A 257 -16.67 27.05 -1.02
N ILE A 258 -16.80 27.07 0.31
CA ILE A 258 -16.38 25.94 1.15
C ILE A 258 -17.38 24.78 1.02
N VAL A 259 -16.88 23.55 1.03
CA VAL A 259 -17.75 22.37 1.01
C VAL A 259 -18.32 22.13 2.40
N ASN A 260 -19.65 21.99 2.48
CA ASN A 260 -20.31 21.44 3.66
C ASN A 260 -20.86 20.04 3.32
N PRO A 261 -20.34 18.95 3.93
CA PRO A 261 -20.75 17.59 3.59
C PRO A 261 -22.26 17.31 3.68
N VAL A 262 -23.01 18.05 4.50
CA VAL A 262 -24.48 17.85 4.62
C VAL A 262 -25.24 18.29 3.36
N ASP A 263 -24.65 19.17 2.55
CA ASP A 263 -25.26 19.71 1.33
C ASP A 263 -24.90 18.87 0.09
N LEU A 264 -24.02 17.87 0.25
CA LEU A 264 -23.60 16.97 -0.83
C LEU A 264 -24.65 15.88 -1.11
N THR A 265 -24.61 15.32 -2.32
CA THR A 265 -25.33 14.08 -2.61
C THR A 265 -24.86 12.96 -1.66
N PRO A 266 -25.70 11.96 -1.35
CA PRO A 266 -25.30 10.86 -0.48
C PRO A 266 -23.97 10.23 -0.90
N GLU A 267 -23.75 10.01 -2.19
CA GLU A 267 -22.54 9.37 -2.70
C GLU A 267 -21.27 10.21 -2.48
N ALA A 268 -21.36 11.53 -2.67
CA ALA A 268 -20.24 12.46 -2.48
C ALA A 268 -19.99 12.76 -1.00
N ARG A 269 -21.07 12.87 -0.19
CA ARG A 269 -20.98 13.00 1.27
C ARG A 269 -20.17 11.86 1.88
N GLU A 270 -20.51 10.62 1.53
CA GLU A 270 -19.80 9.46 2.08
C GLU A 270 -18.38 9.30 1.53
N ALA A 271 -18.12 9.77 0.29
CA ALA A 271 -16.79 9.73 -0.31
C ALA A 271 -15.74 10.49 0.53
N VAL A 272 -16.14 11.55 1.24
CA VAL A 272 -15.28 12.28 2.19
C VAL A 272 -14.72 11.34 3.27
N CYS A 273 -15.51 10.39 3.76
CA CYS A 273 -15.07 9.39 4.73
C CYS A 273 -14.28 8.25 4.07
N TYR A 274 -14.73 7.85 2.87
CA TYR A 274 -14.18 6.69 2.16
C TYR A 274 -12.74 6.93 1.71
N GLN A 275 -12.31 8.19 1.56
CA GLN A 275 -10.93 8.53 1.22
C GLN A 275 -9.92 7.83 2.16
N CYS A 276 -10.29 7.61 3.43
CA CYS A 276 -9.48 6.91 4.42
C CYS A 276 -10.08 5.58 4.86
N HIS A 277 -11.41 5.48 4.94
CA HIS A 277 -12.10 4.32 5.54
C HIS A 277 -12.49 3.20 4.55
N LEU A 278 -12.18 3.37 3.27
CA LEU A 278 -12.36 2.35 2.23
C LEU A 278 -11.01 2.00 1.60
N THR A 279 -10.50 0.80 1.91
CA THR A 279 -9.25 0.29 1.31
C THR A 279 -9.49 -0.88 0.37
N GLY A 280 -10.53 -1.68 0.62
CA GLY A 280 -10.78 -2.92 -0.12
C GLY A 280 -9.64 -3.93 0.00
N GLU A 281 -9.67 -4.94 -0.87
CA GLU A 281 -8.58 -5.89 -1.10
C GLU A 281 -7.45 -5.29 -1.92
N GLY A 282 -7.76 -4.28 -2.73
CA GLY A 282 -6.80 -3.48 -3.47
C GLY A 282 -7.44 -2.18 -3.93
N ARG A 283 -6.68 -1.09 -3.84
CA ARG A 283 -7.07 0.25 -4.28
C ARG A 283 -6.03 0.71 -5.30
N ILE A 284 -6.46 0.94 -6.53
CA ILE A 284 -5.58 1.29 -7.64
C ILE A 284 -5.98 2.66 -8.17
N LEU A 285 -5.01 3.56 -8.33
CA LEU A 285 -5.24 4.87 -8.93
C LEU A 285 -5.69 4.72 -10.39
N ARG A 286 -6.64 5.56 -10.78
CA ARG A 286 -7.01 5.75 -12.18
C ARG A 286 -5.86 6.41 -12.94
N TYR A 287 -5.86 6.25 -14.27
CA TYR A 287 -4.78 6.79 -15.09
C TYR A 287 -4.57 8.29 -14.84
N GLY A 288 -3.31 8.65 -14.61
CA GLY A 288 -2.87 10.02 -14.40
C GLY A 288 -3.23 10.65 -13.06
N ARG A 289 -3.95 9.95 -12.18
CA ARG A 289 -4.33 10.43 -10.85
C ARG A 289 -3.25 10.18 -9.81
N THR A 290 -3.27 10.98 -8.74
CA THR A 290 -2.43 10.80 -7.55
C THR A 290 -3.26 10.51 -6.31
N GLU A 291 -2.62 10.00 -5.24
CA GLU A 291 -3.29 9.78 -3.96
C GLU A 291 -3.85 11.07 -3.33
N PHE A 292 -3.33 12.24 -3.72
CA PHE A 292 -3.68 13.55 -3.16
C PHE A 292 -4.68 14.34 -4.03
N ASP A 293 -5.22 13.74 -5.10
CA ASP A 293 -6.09 14.43 -6.05
C ASP A 293 -7.53 14.64 -5.54
N PHE A 294 -8.01 13.78 -4.64
CA PHE A 294 -9.38 13.84 -4.15
C PHE A 294 -9.70 15.18 -3.49
N ARG A 295 -10.87 15.73 -3.80
CA ARG A 295 -11.46 16.89 -3.10
C ARG A 295 -12.85 16.53 -2.57
N PRO A 296 -13.26 17.03 -1.40
CA PRO A 296 -14.63 16.85 -0.91
C PRO A 296 -15.65 17.30 -1.96
N GLY A 297 -16.62 16.44 -2.27
CA GLY A 297 -17.54 16.60 -3.40
C GLY A 297 -17.27 15.63 -4.55
N ASP A 298 -16.04 15.14 -4.70
CA ASP A 298 -15.70 14.08 -5.65
C ASP A 298 -16.26 12.72 -5.21
N LEU A 299 -16.34 11.78 -6.15
CA LEU A 299 -16.61 10.38 -5.87
C LEU A 299 -15.29 9.59 -5.76
N ILE A 300 -15.29 8.51 -5.00
CA ILE A 300 -14.09 7.65 -4.86
C ILE A 300 -13.64 7.09 -6.22
N GLU A 301 -14.59 6.68 -7.04
CA GLU A 301 -14.36 6.16 -8.39
C GLU A 301 -13.85 7.22 -9.39
N ASP A 302 -13.77 8.50 -9.02
CA ASP A 302 -13.13 9.53 -9.85
C ASP A 302 -11.59 9.47 -9.76
N ILE A 303 -11.08 8.90 -8.67
CA ILE A 303 -9.64 8.85 -8.35
C ILE A 303 -9.13 7.40 -8.25
N TRP A 304 -9.90 6.50 -7.64
CA TRP A 304 -9.49 5.13 -7.34
C TRP A 304 -10.49 4.08 -7.83
N ILE A 305 -9.96 2.97 -8.35
CA ILE A 305 -10.69 1.72 -8.50
C ILE A 305 -10.42 0.85 -7.28
N VAL A 306 -11.48 0.56 -6.50
CA VAL A 306 -11.40 -0.25 -5.29
C VAL A 306 -11.98 -1.63 -5.55
N PHE A 307 -11.13 -2.65 -5.46
CA PHE A 307 -11.52 -4.06 -5.48
C PHE A 307 -11.88 -4.52 -4.08
N GLN A 308 -13.02 -5.17 -3.93
CA GLN A 308 -13.53 -5.63 -2.64
C GLN A 308 -14.02 -7.07 -2.70
N GLN A 309 -14.07 -7.70 -1.52
CA GLN A 309 -14.60 -9.04 -1.33
C GLN A 309 -15.44 -9.08 -0.05
N GLY A 310 -16.77 -9.14 -0.21
CA GLY A 310 -17.72 -9.26 0.90
C GLY A 310 -17.56 -8.16 1.95
N ASP A 311 -17.75 -8.55 3.21
CA ASP A 311 -17.72 -7.66 4.38
C ASP A 311 -16.34 -7.56 5.06
N ARG A 312 -15.32 -8.20 4.47
CA ARG A 312 -13.94 -8.25 4.98
C ARG A 312 -13.80 -8.90 6.37
N ILE A 313 -14.80 -9.68 6.79
CA ILE A 313 -14.74 -10.50 8.01
C ILE A 313 -14.20 -11.89 7.65
N SER A 314 -13.18 -12.35 8.38
CA SER A 314 -12.58 -13.67 8.17
C SER A 314 -13.51 -14.78 8.64
N GLU A 315 -13.25 -16.02 8.20
CA GLU A 315 -13.96 -17.22 8.69
C GLU A 315 -13.86 -17.37 10.22
N LYS A 316 -12.81 -16.82 10.84
CA LYS A 316 -12.61 -16.80 12.30
C LYS A 316 -13.34 -15.64 12.99
N GLY A 317 -14.03 -14.78 12.25
CA GLY A 317 -14.74 -13.63 12.76
C GLY A 317 -13.86 -12.40 13.04
N GLU A 318 -12.62 -12.39 12.57
CA GLU A 318 -11.69 -11.25 12.65
C GLU A 318 -12.02 -10.22 11.57
N THR A 319 -11.64 -8.97 11.77
CA THR A 319 -11.86 -7.87 10.81
C THR A 319 -10.53 -7.25 10.33
N GLN A 320 -10.59 -6.32 9.39
CA GLN A 320 -9.43 -5.51 8.97
C GLN A 320 -9.42 -4.19 9.74
N ALA A 321 -8.23 -3.62 9.95
CA ALA A 321 -8.05 -2.32 10.62
C ALA A 321 -8.86 -1.18 9.98
N VAL A 322 -9.05 -1.29 8.66
CA VAL A 322 -9.92 -0.42 7.87
C VAL A 322 -10.82 -1.33 7.03
N SER A 323 -12.10 -1.37 7.40
CA SER A 323 -13.15 -2.10 6.68
C SER A 323 -14.57 -1.65 7.06
N GLN A 324 -14.70 -0.48 7.68
CA GLN A 324 -15.97 0.03 8.20
C GLN A 324 -16.96 0.27 7.06
N VAL A 325 -16.47 0.72 5.90
CA VAL A 325 -17.30 0.98 4.71
C VAL A 325 -17.82 -0.32 4.12
N GLU A 326 -16.95 -1.30 3.89
CA GLU A 326 -17.35 -2.62 3.36
C GLU A 326 -18.39 -3.29 4.28
N GLN A 327 -18.20 -3.19 5.60
CA GLN A 327 -19.16 -3.70 6.59
C GLN A 327 -20.49 -2.93 6.58
N MET A 328 -20.45 -1.60 6.55
CA MET A 328 -21.65 -0.76 6.52
C MET A 328 -22.48 -0.99 5.25
N HIS A 329 -21.84 -1.22 4.11
CA HIS A 329 -22.53 -1.52 2.84
C HIS A 329 -23.26 -2.87 2.83
N GLU A 330 -22.84 -3.82 3.66
CA GLU A 330 -23.56 -5.10 3.87
C GLU A 330 -24.66 -4.97 4.95
N SER A 331 -24.77 -3.83 5.63
CA SER A 331 -25.81 -3.60 6.63
C SER A 331 -27.20 -3.40 6.02
N GLN A 332 -28.19 -4.07 6.59
CA GLN A 332 -29.57 -3.99 6.12
C GLN A 332 -30.20 -2.61 6.32
N CYS A 333 -29.88 -1.91 7.43
CA CYS A 333 -30.40 -0.56 7.63
C CYS A 333 -29.79 0.42 6.62
N TYR A 334 -28.49 0.30 6.32
CA TYR A 334 -27.83 1.11 5.30
C TYR A 334 -28.44 0.92 3.93
N GLN A 335 -28.54 -0.33 3.47
CA GLN A 335 -29.14 -0.67 2.17
C GLN A 335 -30.59 -0.18 2.06
N LYS A 336 -31.40 -0.35 3.12
CA LYS A 336 -32.81 0.07 3.12
C LYS A 336 -33.01 1.58 3.26
N SER A 337 -32.01 2.32 3.75
CA SER A 337 -32.11 3.78 3.90
C SER A 337 -32.09 4.53 2.56
N GLN A 338 -31.67 3.87 1.47
CA GLN A 338 -31.57 4.44 0.12
C GLN A 338 -30.81 5.78 0.09
N GLY A 339 -29.68 5.85 0.79
CA GLY A 339 -28.81 7.04 0.85
C GLY A 339 -29.15 8.03 1.97
N SER A 340 -30.29 7.85 2.64
CA SER A 340 -30.69 8.71 3.77
C SER A 340 -29.78 8.54 4.99
N MET A 341 -29.19 7.35 5.17
CA MET A 341 -28.23 7.07 6.24
C MET A 341 -26.80 7.07 5.71
N GLY A 342 -25.88 7.58 6.53
CA GLY A 342 -24.44 7.65 6.25
C GLY A 342 -23.61 7.64 7.52
N CYS A 343 -22.30 7.84 7.39
CA CYS A 343 -21.37 7.89 8.53
C CYS A 343 -21.83 8.92 9.58
N ILE A 344 -22.20 10.12 9.11
CA ILE A 344 -22.58 11.25 9.97
C ILE A 344 -24.00 11.15 10.54
N SER A 345 -24.80 10.17 10.10
CA SER A 345 -26.06 9.84 10.78
C SER A 345 -25.79 9.27 12.17
N CYS A 346 -24.65 8.58 12.35
CA CYS A 346 -24.29 7.92 13.60
C CYS A 346 -23.11 8.57 14.34
N HIS A 347 -22.26 9.31 13.63
CA HIS A 347 -21.07 9.94 14.20
C HIS A 347 -21.09 11.44 14.03
N ASP A 348 -20.62 12.15 15.05
CA ASP A 348 -20.24 13.55 14.90
C ASP A 348 -18.77 13.58 14.44
N PRO A 349 -18.44 14.18 13.28
CA PRO A 349 -17.07 14.23 12.78
C PRO A 349 -16.17 15.21 13.56
N HIS A 350 -16.76 16.10 14.37
CA HIS A 350 -16.06 17.11 15.15
C HIS A 350 -15.93 16.75 16.63
N LEU A 351 -16.80 15.88 17.15
CA LEU A 351 -16.87 15.55 18.57
C LEU A 351 -16.87 14.03 18.81
N ILE A 352 -16.09 13.59 19.80
CA ILE A 352 -16.27 12.26 20.39
C ILE A 352 -17.06 12.39 21.70
N PRO A 353 -18.18 11.65 21.87
CA PRO A 353 -18.88 11.63 23.14
C PRO A 353 -17.99 11.11 24.28
N ALA A 354 -18.13 11.76 25.45
CA ALA A 354 -17.46 11.36 26.68
C ALA A 354 -17.77 9.91 27.02
N GLU A 355 -16.81 9.19 27.61
CA GLU A 355 -16.92 7.74 27.84
C GLU A 355 -18.19 7.32 28.58
N ALA A 356 -18.60 8.10 29.58
CA ALA A 356 -19.81 7.88 30.36
C ALA A 356 -21.10 7.96 29.53
N ASP A 357 -21.11 8.78 28.46
CA ASP A 357 -22.30 9.07 27.66
C ASP A 357 -22.36 8.28 26.36
N ARG A 358 -21.28 7.56 25.97
CA ARG A 358 -21.17 6.88 24.67
C ARG A 358 -22.33 5.94 24.39
N VAL A 359 -22.71 5.12 25.37
CA VAL A 359 -23.77 4.12 25.19
C VAL A 359 -25.08 4.81 24.86
N THR A 360 -25.48 5.79 25.69
CA THR A 360 -26.69 6.58 25.48
C THR A 360 -26.66 7.33 24.15
N PHE A 361 -25.55 8.00 23.83
CA PHE A 361 -25.39 8.78 22.59
C PHE A 361 -25.62 7.96 21.32
N TYR A 362 -25.05 6.75 21.24
CA TYR A 362 -25.22 5.88 20.07
C TYR A 362 -26.55 5.12 20.10
N GLU A 363 -27.08 4.78 21.27
CA GLU A 363 -28.38 4.14 21.39
C GLU A 363 -29.50 5.05 20.87
N GLN A 364 -29.47 6.35 21.19
CA GLN A 364 -30.47 7.31 20.72
C GLN A 364 -30.56 7.37 19.18
N ARG A 365 -29.43 7.26 18.47
CA ARG A 365 -29.40 7.20 17.00
C ARG A 365 -30.10 5.98 16.43
N CYS A 366 -29.99 4.84 17.11
CA CYS A 366 -30.77 3.66 16.73
C CYS A 366 -32.27 3.92 16.94
N LEU A 367 -32.64 4.59 18.03
CA LEU A 367 -34.02 4.85 18.41
C LEU A 367 -34.73 5.88 17.51
N GLU A 368 -34.00 6.76 16.83
CA GLU A 368 -34.57 7.67 15.82
C GLU A 368 -35.36 6.92 14.73
N CYS A 369 -34.91 5.72 14.36
CA CYS A 369 -35.59 4.87 13.36
C CYS A 369 -36.39 3.72 13.98
N HIS A 370 -35.92 3.14 15.10
CA HIS A 370 -36.55 1.95 15.69
C HIS A 370 -37.63 2.27 16.73
N GLY A 371 -37.65 3.50 17.26
CA GLY A 371 -38.54 3.94 18.33
C GLY A 371 -38.20 3.34 19.70
N GLU A 372 -38.56 4.04 20.77
CA GLU A 372 -38.28 3.63 22.16
C GLU A 372 -39.00 2.33 22.59
N ASN A 373 -40.07 1.96 21.89
CA ASN A 373 -40.95 0.85 22.25
C ASN A 373 -40.87 -0.35 21.31
N THR A 374 -39.74 -0.55 20.60
CA THR A 374 -39.59 -1.69 19.70
C THR A 374 -39.84 -3.04 20.40
N THR A 375 -40.72 -3.84 19.82
CA THR A 375 -41.00 -5.22 20.26
C THR A 375 -40.09 -6.24 19.57
N GLU A 376 -39.23 -5.80 18.65
CA GLU A 376 -38.34 -6.66 17.88
C GLU A 376 -37.05 -7.02 18.64
N CYS A 377 -36.77 -6.31 19.74
CA CYS A 377 -35.64 -6.55 20.61
C CYS A 377 -36.06 -7.32 21.86
N SER A 378 -35.34 -8.39 22.19
CA SER A 378 -35.56 -9.19 23.40
C SER A 378 -34.90 -8.61 24.65
N ARG A 379 -34.38 -7.38 24.58
CA ARG A 379 -33.74 -6.71 25.73
C ARG A 379 -34.77 -6.45 26.83
N PRO A 380 -34.47 -6.76 28.11
CA PRO A 380 -35.29 -6.31 29.22
C PRO A 380 -35.36 -4.77 29.29
N ARG A 381 -36.57 -4.19 29.37
CA ARG A 381 -36.76 -2.73 29.40
C ARG A 381 -36.05 -2.04 30.58
N ASP A 382 -35.87 -2.76 31.69
CA ASP A 382 -35.34 -2.22 32.95
C ASP A 382 -33.90 -2.67 33.25
N SER A 383 -33.10 -2.98 32.22
CA SER A 383 -31.72 -3.43 32.44
C SER A 383 -30.85 -2.35 33.07
N GLN A 384 -30.29 -2.64 34.23
CA GLN A 384 -29.33 -1.78 34.91
C GLN A 384 -27.90 -1.89 34.32
N ASN A 385 -27.65 -2.83 33.39
CA ASN A 385 -26.32 -3.07 32.82
C ASN A 385 -26.21 -2.63 31.35
N GLN A 386 -26.37 -1.32 31.13
CA GLN A 386 -26.34 -0.70 29.80
C GLN A 386 -25.07 -1.03 28.99
N ALA A 387 -23.93 -1.22 29.66
CA ALA A 387 -22.66 -1.57 29.01
C ALA A 387 -22.68 -2.95 28.32
N LYS A 388 -23.40 -3.91 28.90
CA LYS A 388 -23.51 -5.28 28.32
C LYS A 388 -24.79 -5.48 27.53
N GLU A 389 -25.80 -4.64 27.75
CA GLU A 389 -27.16 -4.83 27.22
C GLU A 389 -27.65 -3.62 26.40
N SER A 390 -26.76 -2.90 25.72
CA SER A 390 -27.15 -1.84 24.78
C SER A 390 -27.39 -2.35 23.36
N CYS A 391 -28.02 -1.53 22.52
CA CYS A 391 -28.14 -1.79 21.09
C CYS A 391 -26.77 -2.08 20.48
N ILE A 392 -25.77 -1.24 20.77
CA ILE A 392 -24.42 -1.36 20.22
C ILE A 392 -23.64 -2.57 20.77
N SER A 393 -23.85 -3.01 22.02
CA SER A 393 -23.16 -4.19 22.56
C SER A 393 -23.60 -5.49 21.88
N CYS A 394 -24.86 -5.56 21.43
CA CYS A 394 -25.42 -6.73 20.78
C CYS A 394 -25.31 -6.69 19.26
N HIS A 395 -25.61 -5.54 18.64
CA HIS A 395 -25.68 -5.40 17.19
C HIS A 395 -24.35 -4.94 16.57
N MET A 396 -23.44 -4.35 17.34
CA MET A 396 -22.14 -3.86 16.86
C MET A 396 -20.97 -4.38 17.72
N PRO A 397 -20.82 -5.70 17.89
CA PRO A 397 -19.79 -6.27 18.77
C PRO A 397 -18.37 -5.90 18.32
N GLN A 398 -17.44 -5.84 19.27
CA GLN A 398 -16.02 -5.69 18.96
C GLN A 398 -15.44 -6.95 18.34
N ARG A 399 -14.58 -6.79 17.33
CA ARG A 399 -13.84 -7.84 16.63
C ARG A 399 -12.35 -7.55 16.68
N GLN A 400 -11.53 -8.59 16.77
CA GLN A 400 -10.08 -8.43 16.66
C GLN A 400 -9.71 -8.04 15.23
N ALA A 401 -8.80 -7.07 15.08
CA ALA A 401 -8.28 -6.67 13.79
C ALA A 401 -7.07 -7.55 13.42
N LYS A 402 -7.14 -8.21 12.26
CA LYS A 402 -6.08 -9.09 11.77
C LYS A 402 -4.84 -8.34 11.25
N SER A 403 -5.05 -7.16 10.66
CA SER A 403 -4.01 -6.40 9.97
C SER A 403 -3.14 -5.53 10.89
N VAL A 404 -3.60 -5.28 12.12
CA VAL A 404 -2.89 -4.49 13.14
C VAL A 404 -2.99 -5.24 14.47
N PRO A 405 -1.86 -5.78 14.98
CA PRO A 405 -1.83 -6.50 16.26
C PRO A 405 -2.43 -5.67 17.40
N HIS A 406 -2.95 -6.35 18.43
CA HIS A 406 -3.41 -5.71 19.68
C HIS A 406 -4.53 -4.68 19.52
N THR A 407 -5.27 -4.69 18.41
CA THR A 407 -6.38 -3.75 18.16
C THR A 407 -7.71 -4.46 17.93
N SER A 408 -8.78 -3.81 18.39
CA SER A 408 -10.16 -4.22 18.15
C SER A 408 -10.97 -3.11 17.47
N LEU A 409 -11.98 -3.54 16.72
CA LEU A 409 -12.89 -2.68 15.96
C LEU A 409 -14.33 -3.13 16.09
N THR A 410 -15.22 -2.15 16.16
CA THR A 410 -16.66 -2.32 16.13
C THR A 410 -17.11 -2.94 14.81
N ASP A 411 -18.00 -3.92 14.86
CA ASP A 411 -18.68 -4.49 13.69
C ASP A 411 -19.73 -3.50 13.14
N HIS A 412 -19.48 -2.94 11.96
CA HIS A 412 -20.35 -1.95 11.32
C HIS A 412 -21.43 -2.57 10.43
N ARG A 413 -21.58 -3.91 10.41
CA ARG A 413 -22.70 -4.56 9.70
C ARG A 413 -24.03 -4.41 10.43
N ILE A 414 -23.99 -4.08 11.73
CA ILE A 414 -25.17 -3.91 12.59
C ILE A 414 -26.03 -5.20 12.57
N ILE A 415 -25.46 -6.29 13.07
CA ILE A 415 -26.00 -7.65 12.93
C ILE A 415 -27.24 -7.86 13.81
N ARG A 416 -28.34 -8.42 13.27
CA ARG A 416 -29.53 -8.75 14.08
C ARG A 416 -29.33 -9.94 15.02
N ASN A 417 -28.52 -10.92 14.60
CA ASN A 417 -28.30 -12.15 15.37
C ASN A 417 -26.80 -12.50 15.39
N LYS A 418 -26.24 -12.67 16.59
CA LYS A 418 -24.83 -13.03 16.81
C LYS A 418 -24.43 -14.36 16.15
N LYS A 419 -25.40 -15.24 15.85
CA LYS A 419 -25.19 -16.53 15.15
C LYS A 419 -25.14 -16.42 13.63
N VAL A 420 -25.31 -15.24 13.04
CA VAL A 420 -25.06 -15.06 11.60
C VAL A 420 -23.54 -15.15 11.41
N GLY A 421 -23.08 -16.39 11.23
CA GLY A 421 -21.74 -16.70 10.80
C GLY A 421 -21.48 -16.16 9.41
N TYR A 422 -20.20 -16.04 9.09
CA TYR A 422 -19.67 -15.72 7.76
C TYR A 422 -20.53 -16.31 6.64
N VAL A 423 -21.11 -15.44 5.80
CA VAL A 423 -21.85 -15.86 4.61
C VAL A 423 -20.84 -15.93 3.47
N GLN A 424 -20.36 -17.14 3.17
CA GLN A 424 -19.50 -17.37 2.02
C GLN A 424 -20.30 -17.11 0.73
N LYS A 425 -20.07 -15.98 0.07
CA LYS A 425 -20.60 -15.75 -1.30
C LYS A 425 -19.84 -16.70 -2.25
N THR A 426 -20.41 -17.88 -2.47
CA THR A 426 -19.94 -18.87 -3.47
C THR A 426 -20.39 -18.43 -4.86
N SER A 427 -19.67 -17.49 -5.46
CA SER A 427 -19.78 -17.21 -6.90
C SER A 427 -18.37 -17.10 -7.44
N GLN A 428 -18.03 -18.01 -8.36
CA GLN A 428 -16.69 -18.22 -8.88
C GLN A 428 -16.34 -17.27 -10.03
N SER A 429 -17.29 -16.44 -10.49
CA SER A 429 -17.12 -15.69 -11.74
C SER A 429 -16.56 -14.27 -11.59
N ASP A 430 -16.31 -13.79 -10.37
CA ASP A 430 -15.36 -12.71 -10.09
C ASP A 430 -15.17 -12.62 -8.57
N LEU A 431 -14.10 -13.22 -8.05
CA LEU A 431 -13.82 -13.26 -6.60
C LEU A 431 -13.74 -11.86 -5.98
N PHE A 432 -13.43 -10.85 -6.79
CA PHE A 432 -13.28 -9.45 -6.39
C PHE A 432 -14.15 -8.57 -7.28
N SER A 433 -15.13 -7.89 -6.66
CA SER A 433 -15.97 -6.90 -7.35
C SER A 433 -15.39 -5.50 -7.16
N VAL A 434 -15.76 -4.58 -8.06
CA VAL A 434 -15.43 -3.16 -7.90
C VAL A 434 -16.51 -2.52 -7.01
N PHE A 435 -16.12 -1.72 -6.01
CA PHE A 435 -17.05 -1.09 -5.07
C PHE A 435 -18.10 -0.22 -5.77
N ARG A 436 -17.66 0.66 -6.68
CA ARG A 436 -18.48 1.39 -7.66
C ARG A 436 -17.64 1.62 -8.92
N GLU A 437 -18.25 1.45 -10.08
CA GLU A 437 -17.57 1.67 -11.35
C GLU A 437 -17.68 3.13 -11.79
N PRO A 438 -16.59 3.75 -12.28
CA PRO A 438 -16.66 5.05 -12.90
C PRO A 438 -17.58 5.02 -14.13
N LYS A 439 -18.23 6.14 -14.42
CA LYS A 439 -19.20 6.27 -15.51
C LYS A 439 -18.75 7.21 -16.62
N ASP A 440 -17.56 7.78 -16.49
CA ASP A 440 -16.98 8.63 -17.53
C ASP A 440 -16.40 7.80 -18.68
N LEU A 441 -15.93 8.51 -19.70
CA LEU A 441 -15.54 7.92 -20.97
C LEU A 441 -14.24 7.09 -20.88
N ASN A 442 -13.41 7.31 -19.85
CA ASN A 442 -12.19 6.53 -19.62
C ASN A 442 -12.44 5.28 -18.76
N ALA A 443 -13.66 5.08 -18.23
CA ALA A 443 -13.99 3.99 -17.31
C ALA A 443 -13.56 2.60 -17.80
N ALA A 444 -13.79 2.29 -19.08
CA ALA A 444 -13.44 0.99 -19.66
C ALA A 444 -11.92 0.72 -19.66
N TYR A 445 -11.11 1.74 -19.93
CA TYR A 445 -9.66 1.68 -19.87
C TYR A 445 -9.19 1.51 -18.41
N ASP A 446 -9.66 2.39 -17.51
CA ASP A 446 -9.27 2.40 -16.10
C ASP A 446 -9.62 1.10 -15.38
N LEU A 447 -10.79 0.52 -15.64
CA LEU A 447 -11.22 -0.73 -15.01
C LEU A 447 -10.33 -1.92 -15.45
N LYS A 448 -9.98 -2.01 -16.73
CA LYS A 448 -9.09 -3.07 -17.24
C LYS A 448 -7.67 -2.89 -16.71
N ARG A 449 -7.15 -1.66 -16.77
CA ARG A 449 -5.84 -1.27 -16.23
C ARG A 449 -5.72 -1.64 -14.75
N ALA A 450 -6.66 -1.15 -13.94
CA ALA A 450 -6.68 -1.40 -12.51
C ALA A 450 -6.78 -2.89 -12.17
N ARG A 451 -7.59 -3.66 -12.91
CA ARG A 451 -7.74 -5.10 -12.68
C ARG A 451 -6.45 -5.85 -13.00
N GLY A 452 -5.77 -5.51 -14.10
CA GLY A 452 -4.46 -6.09 -14.42
C GLY A 452 -3.41 -5.77 -13.34
N PHE A 453 -3.38 -4.53 -12.83
CA PHE A 453 -2.46 -4.13 -11.77
C PHE A 453 -2.75 -4.88 -10.46
N PHE A 454 -4.04 -5.02 -10.12
CA PHE A 454 -4.46 -5.79 -8.96
C PHE A 454 -4.09 -7.27 -9.09
N TYR A 455 -4.20 -7.87 -10.28
CA TYR A 455 -3.74 -9.24 -10.53
C TYR A 455 -2.22 -9.40 -10.38
N ILE A 456 -1.43 -8.42 -10.81
CA ILE A 456 0.03 -8.43 -10.56
C ILE A 456 0.30 -8.36 -9.05
N TYR A 457 -0.38 -7.47 -8.34
CA TYR A 457 -0.28 -7.40 -6.88
C TYR A 457 -0.63 -8.74 -6.20
N LEU A 458 -1.69 -9.42 -6.64
CA LEU A 458 -2.03 -10.76 -6.15
C LEU A 458 -0.96 -11.80 -6.51
N ALA A 459 -0.38 -11.74 -7.71
CA ALA A 459 0.69 -12.62 -8.11
C ALA A 459 1.93 -12.46 -7.21
N GLU A 460 2.34 -11.22 -6.91
CA GLU A 460 3.48 -10.91 -6.05
C GLU A 460 3.22 -11.29 -4.59
N THR A 461 2.06 -10.92 -4.03
CA THR A 461 1.80 -11.06 -2.59
C THR A 461 1.24 -12.42 -2.17
N LYS A 462 0.57 -13.14 -3.08
CA LYS A 462 0.01 -14.47 -2.81
C LYS A 462 0.81 -15.60 -3.46
N ASN A 463 1.88 -15.27 -4.21
CA ASN A 463 2.68 -16.21 -4.98
C ASN A 463 1.83 -17.08 -5.94
N LYS A 464 0.86 -16.45 -6.60
CA LYS A 464 -0.08 -17.09 -7.53
C LYS A 464 0.20 -16.62 -8.96
N LEU A 465 1.21 -17.20 -9.61
CA LEU A 465 1.71 -16.78 -10.92
C LEU A 465 0.66 -16.79 -12.04
N GLN A 466 -0.43 -17.56 -11.90
CA GLN A 466 -1.57 -17.53 -12.82
C GLN A 466 -2.14 -16.11 -13.01
N TYR A 467 -2.15 -15.29 -11.95
CA TYR A 467 -2.65 -13.93 -12.05
C TYR A 467 -1.74 -13.02 -12.89
N ALA A 468 -0.43 -13.28 -12.92
CA ALA A 468 0.48 -12.53 -13.79
C ALA A 468 0.16 -12.78 -15.27
N GLN A 469 -0.21 -14.01 -15.63
CA GLN A 469 -0.66 -14.33 -16.99
C GLN A 469 -2.00 -13.65 -17.34
N GLN A 470 -2.98 -13.72 -16.43
CA GLN A 470 -4.26 -13.02 -16.60
C GLN A 470 -4.10 -11.51 -16.69
N ALA A 471 -3.15 -10.93 -15.94
CA ALA A 471 -2.82 -9.52 -16.04
C ALA A 471 -2.30 -9.17 -17.44
N LEU A 472 -1.40 -9.96 -18.02
CA LEU A 472 -0.90 -9.72 -19.38
C LEU A 472 -2.00 -9.74 -20.44
N GLU A 473 -2.98 -10.65 -20.30
CA GLU A 473 -4.13 -10.73 -21.20
C GLU A 473 -4.99 -9.44 -21.16
N LEU A 474 -5.10 -8.82 -19.99
CA LEU A 474 -5.81 -7.56 -19.80
C LEU A 474 -5.00 -6.33 -20.24
N LEU A 475 -3.69 -6.31 -19.92
CA LEU A 475 -2.86 -5.11 -20.03
C LEU A 475 -2.23 -4.91 -21.42
N LEU A 476 -1.84 -5.99 -22.12
CA LEU A 476 -1.20 -5.87 -23.43
C LEU A 476 -2.07 -5.17 -24.49
N PRO A 477 -3.39 -5.43 -24.59
CA PRO A 477 -4.25 -4.71 -25.53
C PRO A 477 -4.28 -3.20 -25.28
N LEU A 478 -4.19 -2.78 -24.02
CA LEU A 478 -4.26 -1.37 -23.61
C LEU A 478 -3.10 -0.53 -24.14
N LEU A 479 -1.97 -1.15 -24.50
CA LEU A 479 -0.86 -0.45 -25.15
C LEU A 479 -1.22 0.13 -26.53
N ASN A 480 -2.25 -0.41 -27.20
CA ASN A 480 -2.74 0.17 -28.46
C ASN A 480 -3.63 1.40 -28.22
N GLU A 481 -4.15 1.55 -26.99
CA GLU A 481 -4.98 2.68 -26.57
C GLU A 481 -4.09 3.80 -25.99
N ASN A 482 -3.09 3.44 -25.19
CA ASN A 482 -2.10 4.36 -24.64
C ASN A 482 -0.71 3.71 -24.50
N ASP A 483 0.22 4.05 -25.38
CA ASP A 483 1.62 3.59 -25.34
C ASP A 483 2.54 4.51 -24.51
N SER A 484 1.97 5.55 -23.88
CA SER A 484 2.69 6.50 -23.02
C SER A 484 2.40 6.32 -21.52
N ASP A 485 1.53 5.39 -21.15
CA ASP A 485 1.25 5.02 -19.75
C ASP A 485 2.45 4.25 -19.16
N GLU A 486 3.39 4.98 -18.55
CA GLU A 486 4.60 4.37 -17.99
C GLU A 486 4.29 3.34 -16.91
N GLU A 487 3.30 3.57 -16.05
CA GLU A 487 2.97 2.65 -14.99
C GLU A 487 2.36 1.35 -15.57
N LEU A 488 1.53 1.44 -16.63
CA LEU A 488 1.07 0.27 -17.38
C LEU A 488 2.24 -0.54 -17.95
N ILE A 489 3.19 0.14 -18.61
CA ILE A 489 4.37 -0.49 -19.21
C ILE A 489 5.23 -1.16 -18.14
N THR A 490 5.45 -0.48 -17.01
CA THR A 490 6.18 -1.03 -15.85
C THR A 490 5.47 -2.27 -15.29
N GLN A 491 4.14 -2.23 -15.15
CA GLN A 491 3.35 -3.38 -14.66
C GLN A 491 3.41 -4.58 -15.63
N ILE A 492 3.36 -4.35 -16.95
CA ILE A 492 3.58 -5.42 -17.95
C ILE A 492 4.99 -6.01 -17.81
N GLY A 493 6.01 -5.17 -17.60
CA GLY A 493 7.38 -5.61 -17.32
C GLY A 493 7.48 -6.50 -16.07
N ILE A 494 6.77 -6.14 -15.00
CA ILE A 494 6.67 -6.93 -13.76
C ILE A 494 5.96 -8.27 -14.02
N ALA A 495 4.85 -8.26 -14.74
CA ALA A 495 4.12 -9.49 -15.06
C ALA A 495 4.99 -10.48 -15.86
N TYR A 496 5.73 -9.98 -16.87
CA TYR A 496 6.70 -10.81 -17.59
C TYR A 496 7.86 -11.31 -16.73
N PHE A 497 8.34 -10.48 -15.78
CA PHE A 497 9.35 -10.89 -14.81
C PHE A 497 8.85 -12.06 -13.96
N LEU A 498 7.63 -11.98 -13.44
CA LEU A 498 7.02 -12.99 -12.56
C LEU A 498 6.83 -14.35 -13.26
N ILE A 499 6.45 -14.35 -14.54
CA ILE A 499 6.33 -15.59 -15.32
C ILE A 499 7.67 -16.10 -15.89
N GLY A 500 8.78 -15.42 -15.56
CA GLY A 500 10.13 -15.83 -15.96
C GLY A 500 10.55 -15.44 -17.38
N ASN A 501 9.76 -14.65 -18.10
CA ASN A 501 10.12 -14.16 -19.43
C ASN A 501 11.01 -12.92 -19.34
N LYS A 502 12.28 -13.13 -18.99
CA LYS A 502 13.28 -12.07 -18.77
C LYS A 502 13.50 -11.18 -20.00
N GLY A 503 13.51 -11.77 -21.20
CA GLY A 503 13.71 -11.02 -22.45
C GLY A 503 12.62 -9.97 -22.68
N LYS A 504 11.34 -10.35 -22.61
CA LYS A 504 10.24 -9.38 -22.72
C LYS A 504 10.23 -8.41 -21.55
N SER A 505 10.47 -8.90 -20.33
CA SER A 505 10.52 -8.07 -19.13
C SER A 505 11.55 -6.93 -19.26
N LYS A 506 12.78 -7.24 -19.71
CA LYS A 506 13.84 -6.25 -19.99
C LYS A 506 13.37 -5.19 -21.00
N THR A 507 12.78 -5.61 -22.12
CA THR A 507 12.25 -4.69 -23.14
C THR A 507 11.23 -3.71 -22.57
N PHE A 508 10.27 -4.20 -21.78
CA PHE A 508 9.24 -3.33 -21.19
C PHE A 508 9.81 -2.40 -20.12
N PHE A 509 10.74 -2.86 -19.28
CA PHE A 509 11.39 -1.95 -18.32
C PHE A 509 12.27 -0.90 -19.00
N GLU A 510 12.97 -1.24 -20.07
CA GLU A 510 13.75 -0.27 -20.85
C GLU A 510 12.83 0.75 -21.55
N LEU A 511 11.65 0.33 -21.99
CA LEU A 511 10.62 1.24 -22.50
C LEU A 511 10.10 2.16 -21.39
N ALA A 512 9.78 1.63 -20.21
CA ALA A 512 9.36 2.43 -19.06
C ALA A 512 10.42 3.48 -18.70
N LEU A 513 11.71 3.13 -18.71
CA LEU A 513 12.80 4.07 -18.43
C LEU A 513 13.00 5.16 -19.48
N LYS A 514 12.44 5.01 -20.70
CA LYS A 514 12.42 6.11 -21.69
C LYS A 514 11.36 7.15 -21.33
N LEU A 515 10.24 6.73 -20.74
CA LEU A 515 9.15 7.61 -20.31
C LEU A 515 9.42 8.21 -18.93
N ASN A 516 9.88 7.39 -17.99
CA ASN A 516 10.28 7.78 -16.65
C ASN A 516 11.70 7.28 -16.33
N PRO A 517 12.75 8.09 -16.59
CA PRO A 517 14.13 7.72 -16.28
C PRO A 517 14.40 7.45 -14.79
N ARG A 518 13.48 7.83 -13.90
CA ARG A 518 13.57 7.66 -12.44
C ARG A 518 12.72 6.49 -11.90
N SER A 519 12.16 5.63 -12.76
CA SER A 519 11.35 4.49 -12.31
C SER A 519 12.18 3.49 -11.47
N GLU A 520 12.05 3.57 -10.14
CA GLU A 520 12.74 2.71 -9.18
C GLU A 520 12.48 1.22 -9.45
N SER A 521 11.22 0.87 -9.74
CA SER A 521 10.81 -0.50 -10.03
C SER A 521 11.52 -1.05 -11.27
N ALA A 522 11.55 -0.28 -12.36
CA ALA A 522 12.22 -0.69 -13.59
C ALA A 522 13.74 -0.83 -13.40
N LEU A 523 14.39 0.16 -12.76
CA LEU A 523 15.84 0.13 -12.48
C LEU A 523 16.24 -1.07 -11.63
N LEU A 524 15.47 -1.37 -10.56
CA LEU A 524 15.74 -2.50 -9.69
C LEU A 524 15.57 -3.85 -10.41
N LYS A 525 14.49 -4.02 -11.16
CA LYS A 525 14.21 -5.28 -11.86
C LYS A 525 15.21 -5.50 -13.00
N LEU A 526 15.58 -4.45 -13.75
CA LEU A 526 16.67 -4.52 -14.74
C LEU A 526 18.01 -4.87 -14.11
N THR A 527 18.35 -4.26 -12.98
CA THR A 527 19.55 -4.63 -12.21
C THR A 527 19.55 -6.12 -11.86
N THR A 528 18.39 -6.65 -11.44
CA THR A 528 18.22 -8.07 -11.11
C THR A 528 18.36 -8.97 -12.34
N ILE A 529 17.69 -8.64 -13.46
CA ILE A 529 17.76 -9.41 -14.70
C ILE A 529 19.20 -9.45 -15.23
N CYS A 530 19.86 -8.30 -15.33
CA CYS A 530 21.25 -8.21 -15.80
C CYS A 530 22.22 -8.98 -14.91
N HIS A 531 22.03 -8.94 -13.58
CA HIS A 531 22.81 -9.74 -12.64
C HIS A 531 22.64 -11.24 -12.88
N GLU A 532 21.42 -11.70 -13.15
CA GLU A 532 21.14 -13.13 -13.36
C GLU A 532 21.53 -13.64 -14.76
N GLU A 533 21.54 -12.78 -15.78
CA GLU A 533 21.93 -13.12 -17.16
C GLU A 533 23.43 -12.95 -17.43
N GLY A 534 24.17 -12.36 -16.49
CA GLY A 534 25.62 -12.14 -16.63
C GLY A 534 26.00 -10.84 -17.37
N ASP A 535 25.03 -9.99 -17.72
CA ASP A 535 25.27 -8.65 -18.27
C ASP A 535 25.63 -7.65 -17.16
N TYR A 536 26.75 -7.92 -16.48
CA TYR A 536 27.17 -7.18 -15.30
C TYR A 536 27.44 -5.71 -15.59
N SER A 537 27.93 -5.38 -16.79
CA SER A 537 28.19 -4.00 -17.18
C SER A 537 26.90 -3.17 -17.23
N ALA A 538 25.81 -3.70 -17.81
CA ALA A 538 24.52 -3.03 -17.79
C ALA A 538 23.91 -3.01 -16.39
N GLY A 539 23.99 -4.14 -15.67
CA GLY A 539 23.48 -4.24 -14.30
C GLY A 539 24.08 -3.21 -13.35
N ILE A 540 25.41 -2.97 -13.43
CA ILE A 540 26.09 -1.94 -12.67
C ILE A 540 25.56 -0.54 -13.03
N ARG A 541 25.36 -0.22 -14.31
CA ARG A 541 24.81 1.09 -14.72
C ARG A 541 23.40 1.32 -14.17
N TYR A 542 22.52 0.32 -14.26
CA TYR A 542 21.16 0.42 -13.72
C TYR A 542 21.16 0.55 -12.18
N ALA A 543 22.03 -0.20 -11.49
CA ALA A 543 22.18 -0.10 -10.05
C ALA A 543 22.69 1.26 -9.59
N LYS A 544 23.67 1.86 -10.30
CA LYS A 544 24.16 3.22 -10.00
C LYS A 544 23.07 4.28 -10.15
N ARG A 545 22.29 4.21 -11.24
CA ARG A 545 21.12 5.08 -11.42
C ARG A 545 20.07 4.89 -10.32
N PHE A 546 19.86 3.66 -9.85
CA PHE A 546 18.93 3.41 -8.75
C PHE A 546 19.38 4.11 -7.46
N ILE A 547 20.65 3.97 -7.07
CA ILE A 547 21.15 4.53 -5.80
C ILE A 547 21.25 6.07 -5.82
N GLU A 548 21.29 6.70 -7.00
CA GLU A 548 21.16 8.16 -7.15
C GLU A 548 19.74 8.64 -6.78
N ILE A 549 18.73 7.78 -6.90
CA ILE A 549 17.32 8.10 -6.60
C ILE A 549 16.97 7.65 -5.18
N ASN A 550 17.33 6.41 -4.84
CA ASN A 550 17.05 5.81 -3.54
C ASN A 550 18.32 5.14 -2.98
N PRO A 551 19.14 5.88 -2.23
CA PRO A 551 20.38 5.35 -1.69
C PRO A 551 20.17 4.44 -0.47
N TRP A 552 18.93 4.23 -0.01
CA TRP A 552 18.60 3.59 1.27
C TRP A 552 18.12 2.15 1.15
N ARG A 553 18.34 1.50 -0.01
CA ARG A 553 17.94 0.12 -0.26
C ARG A 553 19.15 -0.82 -0.30
N GLY A 554 19.39 -1.53 0.80
CA GLY A 554 20.55 -2.41 1.01
C GLY A 554 20.68 -3.52 -0.04
N GLN A 555 19.55 -4.05 -0.53
CA GLN A 555 19.52 -5.11 -1.55
C GLN A 555 20.31 -4.75 -2.83
N VAL A 556 20.27 -3.47 -3.24
CA VAL A 556 20.92 -3.02 -4.49
C VAL A 556 22.44 -3.06 -4.36
N TYR A 557 22.97 -2.65 -3.20
CA TYR A 557 24.40 -2.71 -2.91
C TYR A 557 24.92 -4.15 -2.95
N GLY A 558 24.18 -5.12 -2.40
CA GLY A 558 24.55 -6.54 -2.48
C GLY A 558 24.77 -7.03 -3.91
N ARG A 559 23.86 -6.68 -4.83
CA ARG A 559 23.99 -7.04 -6.26
C ARG A 559 25.13 -6.27 -6.92
N LEU A 560 25.24 -4.97 -6.66
CA LEU A 560 26.27 -4.10 -7.22
C LEU A 560 27.68 -4.59 -6.86
N VAL A 561 27.88 -4.97 -5.61
CA VAL A 561 29.14 -5.54 -5.08
C VAL A 561 29.49 -6.85 -5.77
N HIS A 562 28.52 -7.76 -5.89
CA HIS A 562 28.74 -9.02 -6.59
C HIS A 562 29.16 -8.81 -8.05
N MET A 563 28.46 -7.94 -8.79
CA MET A 563 28.80 -7.62 -10.18
C MET A 563 30.15 -6.91 -10.31
N SER A 564 30.50 -6.05 -9.34
CA SER A 564 31.80 -5.36 -9.29
C SER A 564 32.94 -6.37 -9.12
N GLY A 565 32.78 -7.37 -8.26
CA GLY A 565 33.76 -8.45 -8.10
C GLY A 565 33.95 -9.26 -9.38
N LEU A 566 32.87 -9.59 -10.10
CA LEU A 566 32.94 -10.34 -11.36
C LEU A 566 33.54 -9.56 -12.53
N THR A 567 33.61 -8.23 -12.41
CA THR A 567 34.23 -7.34 -13.39
C THR A 567 35.57 -6.76 -12.91
N ASN A 568 36.14 -7.32 -11.83
CA ASN A 568 37.40 -6.89 -11.20
C ASN A 568 37.43 -5.42 -10.77
N GLN A 569 36.28 -4.81 -10.47
CA GLN A 569 36.15 -3.45 -9.94
C GLN A 569 36.15 -3.46 -8.40
N PHE A 570 37.22 -4.00 -7.80
CA PHE A 570 37.26 -4.29 -6.36
C PHE A 570 37.22 -3.04 -5.48
N GLU A 571 37.94 -1.98 -5.84
CA GLU A 571 38.00 -0.74 -5.05
C GLU A 571 36.63 -0.07 -4.95
N GLU A 572 35.88 -0.03 -6.06
CA GLU A 572 34.53 0.53 -6.08
C GLU A 572 33.55 -0.38 -5.35
N GLY A 573 33.65 -1.71 -5.57
CA GLY A 573 32.86 -2.70 -4.85
C GLY A 573 33.01 -2.62 -3.33
N ILE A 574 34.22 -2.38 -2.81
CA ILE A 574 34.45 -2.20 -1.37
C ILE A 574 33.70 -0.98 -0.84
N LYS A 575 33.71 0.15 -1.57
CA LYS A 575 32.96 1.35 -1.18
C LYS A 575 31.45 1.07 -1.10
N TYR A 576 30.91 0.41 -2.12
CA TYR A 576 29.50 0.02 -2.15
C TYR A 576 29.14 -0.98 -1.04
N ALA A 577 30.04 -1.91 -0.71
CA ALA A 577 29.82 -2.88 0.35
C ALA A 577 29.75 -2.20 1.72
N HIS A 578 30.66 -1.26 2.02
CA HIS A 578 30.60 -0.49 3.26
C HIS A 578 29.32 0.35 3.35
N ARG A 579 28.95 1.05 2.27
CA ARG A 579 27.69 1.80 2.24
C ARG A 579 26.46 0.90 2.44
N GLY A 580 26.46 -0.28 1.82
CA GLY A 580 25.41 -1.28 2.01
C GLY A 580 25.32 -1.79 3.45
N LEU A 581 26.47 -1.94 4.15
CA LEU A 581 26.52 -2.35 5.55
C LEU A 581 26.13 -1.25 6.54
N GLU A 582 26.29 0.03 6.19
CA GLU A 582 25.74 1.14 6.99
C GLU A 582 24.21 1.13 6.99
N ILE A 583 23.60 0.73 5.87
CA ILE A 583 22.14 0.62 5.71
C ILE A 583 21.65 -0.67 6.36
N ASN A 584 22.29 -1.79 6.02
CA ASN A 584 21.95 -3.12 6.49
C ASN A 584 23.17 -3.86 7.05
N PRO A 585 23.46 -3.68 8.36
CA PRO A 585 24.58 -4.34 9.01
C PRO A 585 24.46 -5.87 9.07
N ALA A 586 23.27 -6.41 8.84
CA ALA A 586 23.00 -7.84 8.88
C ALA A 586 23.29 -8.56 7.54
N SER A 587 23.75 -7.84 6.51
CA SER A 587 23.93 -8.43 5.18
C SER A 587 25.11 -9.41 5.14
N TRP A 588 24.80 -10.69 5.31
CA TRP A 588 25.78 -11.77 5.21
C TRP A 588 26.42 -11.83 3.82
N GLN A 589 25.71 -11.44 2.76
CA GLN A 589 26.26 -11.40 1.41
C GLN A 589 27.40 -10.38 1.30
N LEU A 590 27.22 -9.19 1.88
CA LEU A 590 28.22 -8.13 1.88
C LEU A 590 29.44 -8.50 2.73
N HIS A 591 29.22 -9.05 3.92
CA HIS A 591 30.32 -9.56 4.75
C HIS A 591 31.09 -10.70 4.08
N GLY A 592 30.39 -11.64 3.45
CA GLY A 592 31.00 -12.76 2.70
C GLY A 592 31.90 -12.27 1.57
N TRP A 593 31.40 -11.32 0.79
CA TRP A 593 32.16 -10.74 -0.31
C TRP A 593 33.38 -9.96 0.18
N LEU A 594 33.23 -9.10 1.20
CA LEU A 594 34.35 -8.33 1.76
C LEU A 594 35.44 -9.23 2.32
N ALA A 595 35.07 -10.32 3.01
CA ALA A 595 36.03 -11.31 3.49
C ALA A 595 36.85 -11.89 2.33
N GLN A 596 36.18 -12.32 1.26
CA GLN A 596 36.85 -12.90 0.08
C GLN A 596 37.77 -11.90 -0.62
N VAL A 597 37.30 -10.67 -0.85
CA VAL A 597 38.07 -9.64 -1.57
C VAL A 597 39.26 -9.18 -0.75
N TYR A 598 39.11 -8.94 0.55
CA TYR A 598 40.25 -8.60 1.39
C TYR A 598 41.28 -9.72 1.47
N GLN A 599 40.85 -10.98 1.48
CA GLN A 599 41.76 -12.11 1.39
C GLN A 599 42.58 -12.08 0.08
N GLN A 600 41.92 -11.83 -1.06
CA GLN A 600 42.58 -11.74 -2.37
C GLN A 600 43.56 -10.55 -2.44
N MET A 601 43.25 -9.44 -1.77
CA MET A 601 44.12 -8.27 -1.68
C MET A 601 45.24 -8.40 -0.64
N GLY A 602 45.37 -9.55 0.04
CA GLY A 602 46.36 -9.76 1.11
C GLY A 602 46.07 -9.01 2.42
N LYS A 603 44.86 -8.48 2.59
CA LYS A 603 44.39 -7.77 3.79
C LYS A 603 43.75 -8.74 4.79
N THR A 604 44.56 -9.68 5.29
CA THR A 604 44.09 -10.81 6.13
C THR A 604 43.32 -10.39 7.38
N GLU A 605 43.74 -9.31 8.05
CA GLU A 605 43.06 -8.84 9.27
C GLU A 605 41.61 -8.41 8.99
N LEU A 606 41.40 -7.60 7.95
CA LEU A 606 40.06 -7.17 7.54
C LEU A 606 39.20 -8.33 7.04
N SER A 607 39.81 -9.29 6.35
CA SER A 607 39.15 -10.55 5.95
C SER A 607 38.62 -11.30 7.18
N ASN A 608 39.47 -11.52 8.19
CA ASN A 608 39.12 -12.23 9.41
C ASN A 608 38.01 -11.53 10.20
N GLN A 609 38.00 -10.19 10.24
CA GLN A 609 36.93 -9.42 10.90
C GLN A 609 35.56 -9.71 10.30
N HIS A 610 35.44 -9.72 8.97
CA HIS A 610 34.18 -10.04 8.29
C HIS A 610 33.83 -11.53 8.39
N GLN A 611 34.80 -12.44 8.37
CA GLN A 611 34.56 -13.87 8.61
C GLN A 611 34.00 -14.12 10.02
N LYS A 612 34.52 -13.42 11.03
CA LYS A 612 33.99 -13.49 12.40
C LYS A 612 32.52 -13.05 12.46
N LYS A 613 32.16 -11.94 11.80
CA LYS A 613 30.75 -11.48 11.71
C LYS A 613 29.85 -12.54 11.06
N LEU A 614 30.29 -13.16 9.96
CA LEU A 614 29.53 -14.24 9.31
C LEU A 614 29.28 -15.44 10.21
N GLN A 615 30.28 -15.85 11.00
CA GLN A 615 30.13 -16.93 11.96
C GLN A 615 29.08 -16.59 13.03
N GLN A 616 29.09 -15.35 13.53
CA GLN A 616 28.09 -14.88 14.50
C GLN A 616 26.66 -14.92 13.92
N PHE A 617 26.47 -14.59 12.64
CA PHE A 617 25.15 -14.71 11.99
C PHE A 617 24.70 -16.16 11.78
N ARG A 618 25.62 -17.09 11.52
CA ARG A 618 25.32 -18.52 11.29
C ARG A 618 25.11 -19.33 12.57
N ALA A 619 25.72 -18.91 13.67
CA ALA A 619 25.59 -19.55 14.98
C ALA A 619 24.25 -19.25 15.67
N SER A 620 23.47 -18.30 15.13
CA SER A 620 22.12 -18.00 15.60
C SER A 620 21.10 -18.83 14.81
N PRO A 621 20.26 -19.66 15.47
CA PRO A 621 19.28 -20.52 14.81
C PRO A 621 18.19 -19.75 14.03
#